data_AF-A0A7S4HEI6-F1
#
_entry.id   AF-A0A7S4HEI6-F1
#
_cell.length_a   1.000
_cell.length_b   1.000
_cell.length_c   1.000
_cell.angle_alpha   90.00
_cell.angle_beta   90.00
_cell.angle_gamma   90.00
#
_symmetry.space_group_name_H-M   'P 1'
#
loop_
_entity.id
_entity.type
_entity.pdbx_description
1 polymer ?
#
loop_
_entity_poly.entity_id
_entity_poly.type
_entity_poly.pdbx_seq_one_letter_code
_entity_poly.pdbx_strand_id
1 'polypeptide(L)'
;DPNHESVFLHADGFVWRESAELFGSVVARMREQWAAPLGVRCIEYHTYRPGGALLDPDHRDVGSVLTLSALLVDPDDLDGGEFMTWEDGSAVVHDLECGDAVIFRSERVHNVAVVLE
;
A
#
# COMPACT_ATOMS: atom_id res chain seq x y z
N ASP A 1 7.08 -14.37 -4.69
CA ASP A 1 6.86 -14.38 -6.14
C ASP A 1 8.13 -13.80 -6.77
N PRO A 2 8.74 -14.39 -7.83
CA PRO A 2 9.95 -13.82 -8.45
C PRO A 2 9.77 -12.39 -8.98
N ASN A 3 8.54 -11.99 -9.30
CA ASN A 3 8.20 -10.70 -9.86
C ASN A 3 7.62 -9.73 -8.82
N HIS A 4 7.57 -10.12 -7.55
CA HIS A 4 7.13 -9.28 -6.44
C HIS A 4 8.06 -9.43 -5.23
N GLU A 5 8.65 -8.31 -4.85
CA GLU A 5 9.55 -8.19 -3.70
C GLU A 5 8.94 -7.25 -2.67
N SER A 6 9.03 -7.59 -1.38
CA SER A 6 8.65 -6.71 -0.28
C SER A 6 9.79 -6.58 0.72
N VAL A 7 10.05 -5.33 1.13
CA VAL A 7 11.05 -4.99 2.14
C VAL A 7 10.37 -4.31 3.31
N PHE A 8 10.61 -4.83 4.52
CA PHE A 8 10.05 -4.28 5.74
C PHE A 8 10.85 -3.08 6.24
N LEU A 9 10.42 -1.87 5.90
CA LEU A 9 11.09 -0.61 6.27
C LEU A 9 10.99 -0.26 7.76
N HIS A 10 10.12 -0.95 8.48
CA HIS A 10 10.04 -0.85 9.94
C HIS A 10 11.06 -1.73 10.65
N ALA A 11 11.85 -2.55 9.96
CA ALA A 11 12.88 -3.35 10.60
C ALA A 11 13.91 -2.47 11.32
N ASP A 12 14.26 -2.86 12.55
CA ASP A 12 15.26 -2.26 13.44
C ASP A 12 15.14 -0.78 13.76
N GLY A 13 14.23 -0.04 13.17
CA GLY A 13 14.58 1.37 13.06
C GLY A 13 14.17 2.20 11.90
N PHE A 14 14.15 1.55 10.75
CA PHE A 14 14.83 2.17 9.63
C PHE A 14 14.13 3.47 9.21
N VAL A 15 12.83 3.40 8.95
CA VAL A 15 12.12 4.58 8.46
C VAL A 15 12.12 5.75 9.46
N TRP A 16 12.07 5.50 10.77
CA TRP A 16 12.06 6.58 11.76
C TRP A 16 13.44 7.20 11.97
N ARG A 17 14.52 6.44 11.74
CA ARG A 17 15.88 7.00 11.78
C ARG A 17 16.20 7.79 10.52
N GLU A 18 15.86 7.23 9.35
CA GLU A 18 16.26 7.81 8.06
C GLU A 18 15.29 8.89 7.57
N SER A 19 14.02 8.85 7.99
CA SER A 19 12.99 9.77 7.49
C SER A 19 11.89 10.04 8.51
N ALA A 20 12.28 10.56 9.68
CA ALA A 20 11.35 10.90 10.77
C ALA A 20 10.24 11.87 10.34
N GLU A 21 10.56 12.83 9.46
CA GLU A 21 9.61 13.82 8.98
C GLU A 21 8.51 13.18 8.10
N LEU A 22 8.91 12.36 7.12
CA LEU A 22 7.99 11.62 6.26
C LEU A 22 7.12 10.66 7.08
N PHE A 23 7.73 9.92 8.00
CA PHE A 23 6.98 9.05 8.90
C PHE A 23 5.94 9.83 9.72
N GLY A 24 6.34 10.98 10.27
CA GLY A 24 5.45 11.86 11.03
C GLY A 24 4.27 12.37 10.22
N SER A 25 4.51 12.80 8.97
CA SER A 25 3.45 13.34 8.10
C SER A 25 2.45 12.26 7.67
N VAL A 26 2.93 11.07 7.29
CA VAL A 26 2.08 9.93 6.91
C VAL A 26 1.20 9.50 8.09
N VAL A 27 1.79 9.33 9.28
CA VAL A 27 1.04 8.93 10.48
C VAL A 27 0.03 9.99 10.90
N ALA A 28 0.36 11.28 10.77
CA ALA A 28 -0.58 12.35 11.04
C ALA A 28 -1.81 12.26 10.12
N ARG A 29 -1.61 12.04 8.81
CA ARG A 29 -2.71 11.90 7.84
C ARG A 29 -3.57 10.67 8.09
N MET A 30 -2.96 9.52 8.44
CA MET A 30 -3.73 8.33 8.81
C MET A 30 -4.57 8.56 10.08
N ARG A 31 -4.05 9.31 11.06
CA ARG A 31 -4.78 9.64 12.30
C ARG A 31 -5.97 10.57 12.06
N GLU A 32 -5.94 11.41 11.03
CA GLU A 32 -7.11 12.22 10.64
C GLU A 32 -8.28 11.33 10.18
N GLN A 33 -8.02 10.10 9.71
CA GLN A 33 -9.02 9.15 9.23
C GLN A 33 -9.55 8.19 10.30
N TRP A 34 -9.08 8.28 11.56
CA TRP A 34 -9.47 7.35 12.62
C TRP A 34 -9.66 8.03 13.97
N ALA A 35 -10.73 7.66 14.68
CA ALA A 35 -11.08 8.31 15.93
C ALA A 35 -10.18 7.87 17.12
N ALA A 36 -9.58 6.69 17.06
CA ALA A 36 -8.76 6.14 18.14
C ALA A 36 -7.26 6.37 17.87
N PRO A 37 -6.42 6.41 18.92
CA PRO A 37 -4.97 6.48 18.73
C PRO A 37 -4.45 5.36 17.84
N LEU A 38 -3.72 5.72 16.78
CA LEU A 38 -3.04 4.79 15.88
C LEU A 38 -1.55 4.69 16.20
N GLY A 39 -1.03 3.47 16.15
CA GLY A 39 0.39 3.15 16.10
C GLY A 39 0.72 2.41 14.79
N VAL A 40 1.93 2.61 14.29
CA VAL A 40 2.40 1.90 13.09
C VAL A 40 2.88 0.51 13.50
N ARG A 41 2.26 -0.52 12.92
CA ARG A 41 2.64 -1.93 13.11
C ARG A 41 3.71 -2.35 12.10
N CYS A 42 3.49 -1.99 10.84
CA CYS A 42 4.26 -2.44 9.70
C CYS A 42 4.41 -1.31 8.69
N ILE A 43 5.53 -1.29 7.99
CA ILE A 43 5.78 -0.50 6.79
C ILE A 43 6.51 -1.42 5.83
N GLU A 44 5.98 -1.49 4.62
CA GLU A 44 6.45 -2.38 3.56
C GLU A 44 6.71 -1.53 2.31
N TYR A 45 7.83 -1.78 1.66
CA TYR A 45 8.14 -1.26 0.33
C TYR A 45 8.01 -2.41 -0.65
N HIS A 46 7.07 -2.28 -1.59
CA HIS A 46 6.82 -3.31 -2.59
C HIS A 46 7.42 -2.90 -3.93
N THR A 47 8.06 -3.85 -4.60
CA THR A 47 8.48 -3.72 -5.99
C THR A 47 7.83 -4.83 -6.79
N TYR A 48 7.04 -4.44 -7.77
CA TYR A 48 6.48 -5.34 -8.77
C TYR A 48 7.30 -5.18 -10.07
N ARG A 49 7.60 -6.30 -10.72
CA ARG A 49 8.24 -6.38 -12.04
C ARG A 49 7.21 -6.94 -13.03
N PRO A 50 7.44 -6.86 -14.36
CA PRO A 50 6.55 -7.47 -15.34
C PRO A 50 6.17 -8.91 -14.99
N GLY A 51 4.88 -9.21 -15.00
CA GLY A 51 4.24 -10.44 -14.55
C GLY A 51 3.98 -10.54 -13.05
N GLY A 52 4.39 -9.57 -12.24
CA GLY A 52 4.15 -9.51 -10.80
C GLY A 52 2.76 -8.93 -10.50
N ALA A 53 2.12 -9.47 -9.46
CA ALA A 53 0.78 -9.05 -9.05
C ALA A 53 0.47 -9.49 -7.61
N LEU A 54 -0.63 -8.98 -7.07
CA LEU A 54 -1.26 -9.50 -5.86
C LEU A 54 -2.74 -9.71 -6.14
N LEU A 55 -3.11 -10.88 -6.67
CA LEU A 55 -4.47 -11.20 -7.15
C LEU A 55 -5.18 -12.31 -6.34
N ASP A 56 -4.80 -12.50 -5.08
CA ASP A 56 -5.53 -13.39 -4.18
C ASP A 56 -6.90 -12.76 -3.84
N PRO A 57 -8.04 -13.41 -4.20
CA PRO A 57 -9.38 -12.85 -4.02
C PRO A 57 -9.78 -12.69 -2.55
N ASP A 58 -9.07 -13.37 -1.63
CA ASP A 58 -9.30 -13.27 -0.19
C ASP A 58 -8.23 -12.42 0.51
N HIS A 59 -7.34 -11.77 -0.26
CA HIS A 59 -6.24 -10.99 0.30
C HIS A 59 -6.74 -9.83 1.17
N ARG A 60 -6.28 -9.81 2.42
CA ARG A 60 -6.58 -8.79 3.42
C ARG A 60 -5.37 -8.59 4.32
N ASP A 61 -5.21 -7.38 4.80
CA ASP A 61 -4.21 -7.10 5.83
C ASP A 61 -4.75 -7.49 7.20
N VAL A 62 -4.08 -8.45 7.84
CA VAL A 62 -4.46 -8.94 9.17
C VAL A 62 -3.60 -8.29 10.24
N GLY A 63 -4.23 -7.93 11.37
CA GLY A 63 -3.54 -7.39 12.54
C GLY A 63 -3.35 -5.86 12.54
N SER A 64 -3.85 -5.16 11.52
CA SER A 64 -3.96 -3.70 11.47
C SER A 64 -5.43 -3.27 11.39
N VAL A 65 -5.74 -2.03 11.78
CA VAL A 65 -7.09 -1.45 11.61
C VAL A 65 -7.21 -0.59 10.34
N LEU A 66 -6.11 0.05 9.94
CA LEU A 66 -5.99 0.87 8.75
C LEU A 66 -4.71 0.52 8.01
N THR A 67 -4.81 0.54 6.70
CA THR A 67 -3.70 0.43 5.75
C THR A 67 -3.67 1.68 4.90
N LEU A 68 -2.46 2.11 4.52
CA LEU A 68 -2.22 3.12 3.50
C LEU A 68 -1.36 2.48 2.41
N SER A 69 -1.84 2.51 1.17
CA SER A 69 -1.08 2.10 -0.02
C SER A 69 -0.72 3.35 -0.82
N ALA A 70 0.56 3.58 -1.08
CA ALA A 70 1.04 4.76 -1.81
C ALA A 70 1.76 4.34 -3.10
N LEU A 71 1.46 5.03 -4.20
CA LEU A 71 2.19 4.86 -5.45
C LEU A 71 3.49 5.68 -5.39
N LEU A 72 4.64 5.06 -5.66
CA LEU A 72 5.97 5.69 -5.50
C LEU A 72 6.72 5.88 -6.83
N VAL A 73 6.02 5.69 -7.93
CA VAL A 73 6.52 5.69 -9.31
C VAL A 73 5.50 6.45 -10.16
N ASP A 74 5.95 7.07 -11.24
CA ASP A 74 5.06 7.69 -12.20
C ASP A 74 4.18 6.61 -12.86
N PRO A 75 2.84 6.70 -12.79
CA PRO A 75 1.98 5.71 -13.42
C PRO A 75 2.20 5.60 -14.94
N ASP A 76 2.69 6.65 -15.61
CA ASP A 76 3.00 6.62 -17.04
C ASP A 76 4.24 5.75 -17.36
N ASP A 77 5.06 5.40 -16.36
CA ASP A 77 6.20 4.49 -16.48
C ASP A 77 5.80 3.00 -16.30
N LEU A 78 4.52 2.70 -16.09
CA LEU A 78 3.99 1.35 -15.85
C LEU A 78 2.86 1.03 -16.83
N ASP A 79 2.82 -0.21 -17.32
CA ASP A 79 1.60 -0.77 -17.92
C ASP A 79 0.97 -1.77 -16.92
N GLY A 80 -0.27 -1.54 -16.52
CA GLY A 80 -0.94 -2.28 -15.45
C GLY A 80 -0.46 -1.93 -14.04
N GLY A 81 -0.52 -2.91 -13.12
CA GLY A 81 -0.08 -2.72 -11.73
C GLY A 81 -1.00 -1.85 -10.87
N GLU A 82 -2.23 -1.60 -11.31
CA GLU A 82 -3.17 -0.73 -10.61
C GLU A 82 -3.53 -1.28 -9.22
N PHE A 83 -3.57 -0.38 -8.24
CA PHE A 83 -4.09 -0.70 -6.92
C PHE A 83 -5.62 -0.71 -6.94
N MET A 84 -6.21 -1.78 -6.42
CA MET A 84 -7.66 -1.92 -6.38
C MET A 84 -8.15 -2.38 -5.01
N THR A 85 -9.29 -1.84 -4.60
CA THR A 85 -10.07 -2.31 -3.44
C THR A 85 -11.38 -2.92 -3.91
N TRP A 86 -12.06 -3.69 -3.07
CA TRP A 86 -13.33 -4.31 -3.44
C TRP A 86 -14.53 -3.71 -2.68
N GLU A 87 -15.59 -3.46 -3.43
CA GLU A 87 -16.89 -2.99 -2.94
C GLU A 87 -18.01 -3.84 -3.53
N ASP A 88 -18.82 -4.47 -2.67
CA ASP A 88 -19.94 -5.34 -3.07
C ASP A 88 -19.60 -6.38 -4.16
N GLY A 89 -18.39 -6.96 -4.08
CA GLY A 89 -17.90 -7.97 -5.00
C GLY A 89 -17.37 -7.42 -6.33
N SER A 90 -17.30 -6.10 -6.49
CA SER A 90 -16.72 -5.44 -7.66
C SER A 90 -15.38 -4.79 -7.30
N ALA A 91 -14.42 -4.88 -8.21
CA ALA A 91 -13.15 -4.17 -8.08
C ALA A 91 -13.36 -2.68 -8.35
N VAL A 92 -12.76 -1.86 -7.50
CA VAL A 92 -12.65 -0.40 -7.64
C VAL A 92 -11.18 -0.09 -7.80
N VAL A 93 -10.82 0.30 -9.02
CA VAL A 93 -9.48 0.78 -9.39
C VAL A 93 -9.34 2.22 -8.91
N HIS A 94 -8.17 2.53 -8.35
CA HIS A 94 -7.83 3.88 -7.91
C HIS A 94 -6.84 4.51 -8.89
N ASP A 95 -7.26 5.56 -9.57
CA ASP A 95 -6.39 6.36 -10.43
C ASP A 95 -5.48 7.22 -9.53
N LEU A 96 -4.20 6.84 -9.43
CA LEU A 96 -3.22 7.46 -8.53
C LEU A 96 -2.09 8.09 -9.33
N GLU A 97 -1.64 9.29 -8.93
CA GLU A 97 -0.37 9.86 -9.37
C GLU A 97 0.77 9.44 -8.42
N CYS A 98 2.02 9.68 -8.83
CA CYS A 98 3.17 9.44 -7.96
C CYS A 98 3.09 10.29 -6.67
N GLY A 99 3.12 9.62 -5.52
CA GLY A 99 2.97 10.21 -4.20
C GLY A 99 1.54 10.20 -3.65
N ASP A 100 0.53 9.87 -4.48
CA ASP A 100 -0.82 9.65 -3.98
C ASP A 100 -0.92 8.37 -3.19
N ALA A 101 -1.91 8.33 -2.30
CA ALA A 101 -2.16 7.18 -1.45
C ALA A 101 -3.64 6.95 -1.15
N VAL A 102 -4.00 5.68 -1.02
CA VAL A 102 -5.32 5.23 -0.60
C VAL A 102 -5.25 4.76 0.86
N ILE A 103 -6.07 5.36 1.72
CA ILE A 103 -6.28 4.90 3.11
C ILE A 103 -7.56 4.07 3.16
N PHE A 104 -7.48 2.86 3.69
CA PHE A 104 -8.62 1.95 3.78
C PHE A 104 -8.54 1.09 5.04
N ARG A 105 -9.68 0.48 5.43
CA ARG A 105 -9.70 -0.52 6.51
C ARG A 105 -8.91 -1.74 6.09
N SER A 106 -7.93 -2.16 6.89
CA SER A 106 -7.00 -3.25 6.56
C SER A 106 -7.71 -4.56 6.18
N GLU A 107 -8.84 -4.87 6.82
CA GLU A 107 -9.62 -6.08 6.55
C GLU A 107 -10.42 -6.06 5.22
N ARG A 108 -10.38 -4.94 4.49
CA ARG A 108 -10.99 -4.82 3.17
C ARG A 108 -10.14 -5.59 2.15
N VAL A 109 -10.81 -6.34 1.28
CA VAL A 109 -10.14 -7.02 0.18
C VAL A 109 -9.54 -5.98 -0.75
N HIS A 110 -8.28 -6.19 -1.11
CA HIS A 110 -7.53 -5.32 -1.99
C HIS A 110 -6.45 -6.11 -2.72
N ASN A 111 -6.01 -5.58 -3.85
CA ASN A 111 -5.13 -6.28 -4.77
C ASN A 111 -4.28 -5.28 -5.55
N VAL A 112 -3.28 -5.82 -6.24
CA VAL A 112 -2.49 -5.12 -7.24
C VAL A 112 -2.63 -5.91 -8.52
N ALA A 113 -3.06 -5.24 -9.60
CA ALA A 113 -3.17 -5.86 -10.92
C ALA A 113 -1.79 -6.31 -11.44
N VAL A 114 -1.79 -7.08 -12.52
CA VAL A 114 -0.54 -7.54 -13.13
C VAL A 114 0.19 -6.35 -13.74
N VAL A 115 1.49 -6.21 -13.46
CA VAL A 115 2.37 -5.32 -14.22
C VAL A 115 2.70 -6.00 -15.55
N LEU A 116 2.46 -5.34 -16.67
CA LEU A 116 2.62 -5.91 -18.01
C LEU A 116 4.00 -5.62 -18.61
N GLU A 117 4.47 -4.38 -18.51
CA GLU A 117 5.78 -3.90 -19.00
C GLU A 117 6.47 -2.96 -18.00
#